data_AF-A0A8B5Y9K9-F1
#
_entry.id   AF-A0A8B5Y9K9-F1
#
_cell.length_a   1.000
_cell.length_b   1.000
_cell.length_c   1.000
_cell.angle_alpha   90.00
_cell.angle_beta   90.00
_cell.angle_gamma   90.00
#
_symmetry.space_group_name_H-M   'P 1'
#
loop_
_entity.id
_entity.type
_entity.pdbx_description
1 polymer ?
#
loop_
_entity_poly.entity_id
_entity_poly.type
_entity_poly.pdbx_seq_one_letter_code
_entity_poly.pdbx_strand_id
1 'polypeptide(L)' 'MDLVVFKRDVFFENDHSNPIFKKGKEYEILSEDKEFIYVISKPKTNECSQVPKEEEGFIFEYK' A
#
# COMPACT_ATOMS: atom_id res chain seq x y z
N MET A 1 9.41 8.06 -8.99
CA MET A 1 8.75 7.40 -7.87
C MET A 1 7.47 6.83 -8.42
N ASP A 2 7.31 5.52 -8.30
CA ASP A 2 6.19 4.78 -8.83
C ASP A 2 5.00 4.90 -7.86
N LEU A 3 3.79 4.94 -8.42
CA LEU A 3 2.56 5.06 -7.67
C LEU A 3 1.74 3.78 -7.83
N VAL A 4 1.11 3.36 -6.73
CA VAL A 4 0.14 2.26 -6.76
C VAL A 4 -1.23 2.73 -6.33
N VAL A 5 -2.25 2.15 -6.95
CA VAL A 5 -3.66 2.39 -6.64
C VAL A 5 -4.25 1.12 -6.07
N PHE A 6 -4.79 1.18 -4.86
CA PHE A 6 -5.45 0.03 -4.26
C PHE A 6 -6.84 -0.19 -4.87
N LYS A 7 -7.13 -1.42 -5.28
CA LYS A 7 -8.41 -1.86 -5.85
C LYS A 7 -9.48 -2.13 -4.78
N ARG A 8 -9.05 -2.34 -3.53
CA ARG A 8 -9.90 -2.58 -2.35
C ARG A 8 -9.33 -1.88 -1.13
N ASP A 9 -10.16 -1.65 -0.13
CA ASP A 9 -9.69 -1.17 1.17
C ASP A 9 -8.88 -2.30 1.84
N VAL A 10 -7.63 -2.00 2.21
CA VAL A 10 -6.71 -2.95 2.85
C VAL A 10 -6.47 -2.51 4.29
N PHE A 11 -6.63 -3.47 5.18
CA PHE A 11 -6.47 -3.35 6.62
C PHE A 11 -5.43 -4.40 7.01
N PHE A 12 -4.41 -3.99 7.75
CA PHE A 12 -3.49 -4.94 8.36
C PHE A 12 -3.92 -5.15 9.81
N GLU A 13 -3.83 -6.39 10.27
CA GLU A 13 -4.43 -6.97 11.48
C GLU A 13 -4.14 -6.20 12.79
N ASN A 14 -3.23 -5.23 12.78
CA ASN A 14 -2.89 -4.45 13.96
C ASN A 14 -3.89 -3.33 14.32
N ASP A 15 -4.70 -2.85 13.36
CA ASP A 15 -5.61 -1.71 13.57
C ASP A 15 -6.94 -1.92 12.84
N HIS A 16 -7.72 -2.88 13.33
CA HIS A 16 -9.01 -3.32 12.75
C HIS A 16 -10.07 -2.21 12.59
N SER A 17 -9.83 -1.01 13.10
CA SER A 17 -10.79 0.10 13.06
C SER A 17 -10.59 1.07 11.89
N ASN A 18 -9.42 1.08 11.21
CA ASN A 18 -9.17 2.00 10.11
C ASN A 18 -8.42 1.35 8.93
N PRO A 19 -8.93 1.44 7.69
CA PRO A 19 -8.18 1.02 6.52
C PRO A 19 -6.95 1.90 6.36
N ILE A 20 -5.78 1.26 6.32
CA ILE A 20 -4.50 1.92 6.07
C ILE A 20 -4.46 2.36 4.60
N PHE A 21 -4.90 1.47 3.70
CA PHE A 21 -5.03 1.74 2.28
C PHE A 21 -6.48 1.81 1.87
N LYS A 22 -6.87 2.93 1.28
CA LYS A 22 -8.22 3.15 0.77
C LYS A 22 -8.27 2.83 -0.71
N LYS A 23 -9.36 2.20 -1.11
CA LYS A 23 -9.63 1.93 -2.53
C LYS A 23 -9.60 3.23 -3.34
N GLY A 24 -8.95 3.19 -4.51
CA GLY A 24 -8.90 4.28 -5.46
C GLY A 24 -8.04 5.47 -5.04
N LYS A 25 -7.32 5.36 -3.91
CA LYS A 25 -6.26 6.30 -3.57
C LYS A 25 -4.93 5.84 -4.14
N GLU A 26 -4.12 6.83 -4.50
CA GLU A 26 -2.74 6.67 -4.94
C GLU A 26 -1.82 6.70 -3.72
N TYR A 27 -0.84 5.80 -3.74
CA TYR A 27 0.18 5.64 -2.72
C TYR A 27 1.54 5.58 -3.40
N GLU A 28 2.52 6.23 -2.79
CA GLU A 28 3.87 6.28 -3.34
C GLU A 28 4.68 5.08 -2.87
N ILE A 29 5.37 4.42 -3.80
CA ILE A 29 6.31 3.34 -3.50
C ILE A 29 7.62 3.97 -3.04
N LEU A 30 8.02 3.65 -1.82
CA LEU A 30 9.31 4.03 -1.25
C LEU A 30 10.40 3.04 -1.67
N SER A 31 10.10 1.75 -1.60
CA SER A 31 11.02 0.67 -1.92
C SER A 31 10.23 -0.59 -2.24
N GLU A 32 10.86 -1.51 -2.97
CA GLU A 32 10.32 -2.84 -3.21
C GLU A 32 11.42 -3.88 -3.03
N ASP A 33 11.05 -4.99 -2.39
CA ASP A 33 11.88 -6.16 -2.21
C ASP A 33 11.32 -7.32 -3.05
N LYS A 34 11.90 -8.52 -2.90
CA LYS A 34 11.39 -9.72 -3.58
C LYS A 34 9.99 -10.13 -3.10
N GLU A 35 9.68 -9.87 -1.83
CA GLU A 35 8.46 -10.36 -1.19
C GLU A 35 7.46 -9.24 -0.91
N PHE A 36 7.92 -7.99 -0.74
CA PHE A 36 7.07 -6.88 -0.28
C PHE A 36 7.33 -5.58 -1.05
N ILE A 37 6.31 -4.74 -1.13
CA ILE A 37 6.36 -3.36 -1.60
C ILE A 37 6.06 -2.44 -0.43
N TYR A 38 6.93 -1.47 -0.20
CA TYR A 38 6.81 -0.48 0.84
C TYR A 38 6.16 0.78 0.29
N VAL A 39 4.97 1.10 0.77
CA VAL A 39 4.17 2.23 0.32
C VAL A 39 3.88 3.19 1.45
N ILE A 40 3.77 4.48 1.12
CA ILE A 40 3.46 5.55 2.06
C ILE A 40 2.11 6.21 1.73
N SER A 41 1.29 6.41 2.75
CA SER A 41 -0.06 6.98 2.61
C SER A 41 -0.08 8.51 2.58
N LYS A 42 0.91 9.14 3.19
CA LYS A 42 1.03 10.59 3.27
C LYS A 42 2.50 11.01 3.26
N PRO A 43 2.88 11.95 2.39
CA PRO A 43 4.20 12.57 2.49
C PRO A 43 4.30 13.24 3.86
N LYS A 44 5.39 12.99 4.59
CA LYS A 44 5.70 13.47 5.97
C LYS A 44 5.13 12.64 7.13
N THR A 45 4.58 11.46 6.90
CA THR A 45 4.29 10.52 8.00
C THR A 45 5.34 9.41 8.00
N ASN A 46 5.71 8.92 9.18
CA ASN A 46 6.53 7.70 9.31
C ASN A 46 5.69 6.42 9.16
N GLU A 47 4.41 6.53 8.75
CA GLU A 47 3.54 5.40 8.47
C GLU A 47 3.88 4.85 7.07
N CYS A 48 4.92 4.03 7.04
CA CYS A 48 5.23 3.13 5.94
C CYS A 48 4.49 1.81 6.18
N SER A 49 3.84 1.26 5.17
CA SER A 49 3.33 -0.10 5.26
C SER A 49 3.88 -0.96 4.14
N GLN A 50 4.05 -2.23 4.47
CA GLN A 50 4.55 -3.25 3.56
C GLN A 50 3.36 -4.02 3.00
N VAL A 51 3.40 -4.30 1.70
CA VAL A 51 2.36 -5.00 0.98
C VAL A 51 2.99 -6.18 0.26
N PRO A 52 2.50 -7.42 0.46
CA PRO A 52 3.07 -8.57 -0.23
C PRO A 52 2.96 -8.40 -1.75
N LYS A 53 4.04 -8.71 -2.48
CA LYS A 53 4.02 -8.74 -3.95
C LYS A 53 3.12 -9.83 -4.51
N GLU A 54 2.87 -10.89 -3.76
CA GLU A 54 1.89 -11.91 -4.16
C GLU A 54 0.47 -11.36 -4.32
N GLU A 55 0.16 -10.25 -3.63
CA GLU A 55 -1.11 -9.55 -3.72
C GLU A 55 -1.09 -8.42 -4.76
N GLU A 56 0.03 -8.21 -5.45
CA GLU A 56 0.18 -7.29 -6.59
C GLU A 56 -0.80 -7.69 -7.72
N GLY A 57 -1.52 -6.71 -8.25
CA GLY A 57 -2.56 -6.92 -9.26
C GLY A 57 -3.93 -7.32 -8.69
N PHE A 58 -3.96 -8.02 -7.54
CA PHE A 58 -5.19 -8.37 -6.83
C PHE A 58 -5.69 -7.24 -5.93
N ILE A 59 -4.79 -6.63 -5.14
CA ILE A 59 -5.18 -5.63 -4.13
C ILE A 59 -4.75 -4.22 -4.51
N PHE A 60 -3.72 -4.07 -5.33
CA PHE A 60 -3.28 -2.80 -5.91
C PHE A 60 -2.74 -3.00 -7.33
N GLU A 61 -2.69 -1.93 -8.09
CA GLU A 61 -2.09 -1.88 -9.43
C GLU A 61 -1.14 -0.69 -9.55
N TYR A 62 -0.10 -0.82 -10.37
CA TYR A 62 0.76 0.30 -10.73
C TYR A 62 -0.01 1.30 -11.61
N LYS A 63 0.26 2.58 -11.42
CA LYS A 63 -0.32 3.68 -12.20
C LYS A 63 0.64 4.20 -13.26
#